data_AF-A0A9Q8XJ75-F1
#
_entry.id   AF-A0A9Q8XJ75-F1
#
_cell.length_a   1.000
_cell.length_b   1.000
_cell.length_c   1.000
_cell.angle_alpha   90.00
_cell.angle_beta   90.00
_cell.angle_gamma   90.00
#
_symmetry.space_group_name_H-M   'P 1'
#
loop_
_entity.id
_entity.type
_entity.pdbx_description
1 polymer ?
#
loop_
_entity_poly.entity_id
_entity_poly.type
_entity_poly.pdbx_seq_one_letter_code
_entity_poly.pdbx_strand_id
1 'polypeptide(L)'
;MIPNELNQDVEISFEILECEIRSMCYSELNAFDVDLFGQDLQLNLEENLQFPKGKFTSHADIVRTAQMSISLSFAGTSIAMDCLLENTNPSEAEAIAAREVIKAVRNAFSHGIAAPTWFVKPHKFEKYDLGFVSGPVVDLGALNQMEFDYAQIGGLAVWYRLKEYVQSL
;
A
#
# COMPACT_ATOMS: atom_id res chain seq x y z
N MET A 1 -5.88 -19.27 17.36
CA MET A 1 -6.48 -17.98 17.76
C MET A 1 -5.51 -16.93 17.24
N ILE A 2 -5.89 -16.22 16.18
CA ILE A 2 -5.09 -15.12 15.66
C ILE A 2 -5.01 -14.08 16.80
N PRO A 3 -3.82 -13.56 17.13
CA PRO A 3 -3.72 -12.49 18.12
C PRO A 3 -4.61 -11.32 17.67
N ASN A 4 -5.52 -10.88 18.54
CA ASN A 4 -6.40 -9.72 18.29
C ASN A 4 -5.61 -8.50 17.79
N GLU A 5 -4.34 -8.40 18.22
CA GLU A 5 -3.35 -7.41 17.81
C GLU A 5 -3.07 -7.40 16.30
N LEU A 6 -2.90 -8.55 15.64
CA LEU A 6 -2.59 -8.58 14.19
C LEU A 6 -3.79 -8.18 13.32
N ASN A 7 -5.01 -8.52 13.76
CA ASN A 7 -6.22 -8.03 13.10
C ASN A 7 -6.34 -6.52 13.25
N GLN A 8 -6.04 -5.99 14.44
CA GLN A 8 -6.02 -4.56 14.69
C GLN A 8 -4.94 -3.83 13.88
N ASP A 9 -3.76 -4.44 13.70
CA ASP A 9 -2.70 -3.89 12.85
C ASP A 9 -3.15 -3.75 11.39
N VAL A 10 -3.88 -4.75 10.87
CA VAL A 10 -4.47 -4.68 9.53
C VAL A 10 -5.49 -3.54 9.45
N GLU A 11 -6.41 -3.41 10.42
CA GLU A 11 -7.37 -2.30 10.45
C GLU A 11 -6.67 -0.93 10.44
N ILE A 12 -5.74 -0.71 11.37
CA ILE A 12 -5.00 0.55 11.48
C ILE A 12 -4.24 0.85 10.17
N SER A 13 -3.62 -0.15 9.54
CA SER A 13 -2.91 0.05 8.27
C SER A 13 -3.85 0.51 7.15
N PHE A 14 -5.10 0.02 7.12
CA PHE A 14 -6.10 0.43 6.13
C PHE A 14 -6.74 1.78 6.47
N GLU A 15 -6.85 2.16 7.75
CA GLU A 15 -7.21 3.52 8.16
C GLU A 15 -6.16 4.54 7.70
N ILE A 16 -4.87 4.20 7.80
CA ILE A 16 -3.77 5.02 7.26
C ILE A 16 -3.89 5.13 5.74
N LEU A 17 -4.09 4.02 5.02
CA LEU A 17 -4.30 4.04 3.57
C LEU A 17 -5.51 4.92 3.20
N GLU A 18 -6.61 4.83 3.93
CA GLU A 18 -7.79 5.68 3.70
C GLU A 18 -7.47 7.17 3.92
N CYS A 19 -6.73 7.50 4.98
CA CYS A 19 -6.28 8.86 5.24
C CYS A 19 -5.44 9.42 4.08
N GLU A 20 -4.52 8.62 3.53
CA GLU A 20 -3.71 9.03 2.38
C GLU A 20 -4.53 9.20 1.10
N ILE A 21 -5.49 8.30 0.85
CA ILE A 21 -6.42 8.44 -0.29
C ILE A 21 -7.21 9.74 -0.18
N ARG A 22 -7.76 10.04 1.00
CA ARG A 22 -8.49 11.29 1.24
C ARG A 22 -7.59 12.50 1.06
N SER A 23 -6.37 12.47 1.61
CA SER A 23 -5.38 13.55 1.50
C SER A 23 -4.98 13.81 0.04
N MET A 24 -4.82 12.75 -0.75
CA MET A 24 -4.58 12.86 -2.19
C MET A 24 -5.77 13.50 -2.91
N CYS A 25 -7.01 13.08 -2.64
CA CYS A 25 -8.20 13.69 -3.23
C CYS A 25 -8.28 15.19 -2.92
N TYR A 26 -8.01 15.61 -1.67
CA TYR A 26 -7.94 17.04 -1.32
C TYR A 26 -6.81 17.77 -2.05
N SER A 27 -5.67 17.08 -2.26
CA SER A 27 -4.53 17.63 -2.99
C SER A 27 -4.88 17.89 -4.46
N GLU A 28 -5.52 16.93 -5.12
CA GLU A 28 -5.93 17.03 -6.53
C GLU A 28 -7.01 18.10 -6.76
N LEU A 29 -7.82 18.39 -5.75
CA LEU A 29 -8.80 19.48 -5.77
C LEU A 29 -8.17 20.87 -5.51
N ASN A 30 -6.85 20.95 -5.36
CA ASN A 30 -6.13 22.17 -4.99
C ASN A 30 -6.66 22.79 -3.68
N ALA A 31 -7.11 21.96 -2.73
CA ALA A 31 -7.72 22.44 -1.50
C ALA A 31 -6.70 22.97 -0.46
N PHE A 32 -5.41 22.71 -0.66
CA PHE A 32 -4.34 23.18 0.23
C PHE A 32 -3.91 24.61 -0.10
N ASP A 33 -3.79 25.46 0.91
CA ASP A 33 -3.06 26.72 0.79
C ASP A 33 -1.55 26.39 0.67
N VAL A 34 -1.02 26.48 -0.54
CA VAL A 34 0.38 26.13 -0.85
C VAL A 34 1.36 27.05 -0.12
N ASP A 35 1.02 28.34 -0.01
CA ASP A 35 1.87 29.32 0.68
C ASP A 35 1.92 29.03 2.17
N LEU A 36 0.82 28.54 2.76
CA LEU A 36 0.80 28.09 4.15
C LEU A 36 1.48 26.72 4.34
N PHE A 37 1.24 25.77 3.45
CA PHE A 37 1.77 24.41 3.55
C PHE A 37 3.30 24.36 3.37
N GLY A 38 3.84 25.19 2.47
CA GLY A 38 5.27 25.26 2.18
C GLY A 38 6.08 26.16 3.14
N GLN A 39 5.47 26.68 4.21
CA GLN A 39 6.16 27.48 5.22
C GLN A 39 7.08 26.65 6.12
N ASP A 40 7.99 27.33 6.80
CA ASP A 40 8.77 26.73 7.88
C ASP A 40 7.80 26.34 9.01
N LEU A 41 7.48 25.05 9.09
CA LEU A 41 6.71 24.51 10.20
C LEU A 41 7.67 24.21 11.36
N GLN A 42 7.43 24.86 12.50
CA GLN A 42 8.01 24.43 13.76
C GLN A 42 7.02 23.48 14.44
N LEU A 43 7.36 22.20 14.48
CA LEU A 43 6.67 21.24 15.32
C LEU A 43 7.30 21.31 16.72
N ASN A 44 6.51 21.77 17.69
CA ASN A 44 6.91 21.80 19.11
C ASN A 44 6.80 20.39 19.70
N LEU A 45 7.73 19.51 19.34
CA LEU A 45 7.94 18.22 20.00
C LEU A 45 8.94 18.40 21.15
N GLU A 46 9.30 17.31 21.84
CA GLU A 46 10.39 17.33 22.84
C GLU A 46 11.71 17.85 22.25
N GLU A 47 11.88 17.75 20.93
CA GLU A 47 12.92 18.43 20.14
C GLU A 47 12.28 19.20 18.98
N ASN A 48 12.76 20.42 18.69
CA ASN A 48 12.24 21.21 17.57
C ASN A 48 12.71 20.64 16.23
N LEU A 49 11.77 20.23 15.38
CA LEU A 49 12.04 19.87 13.99
C LEU A 49 11.84 21.10 13.09
N GLN A 50 12.82 21.40 12.24
CA GLN A 50 12.74 22.45 11.23
C GLN A 50 12.89 21.85 9.83
N PHE A 51 11.98 22.22 8.93
CA PHE A 51 12.05 21.86 7.52
C PHE A 51 12.59 23.03 6.69
N PRO A 52 13.46 22.79 5.69
CA PRO A 52 14.01 23.86 4.87
C PRO A 52 12.98 24.44 3.89
N LYS A 53 13.05 25.76 3.66
CA LYS A 53 12.26 26.45 2.61
C LYS A 53 12.51 25.88 1.22
N GLY A 54 11.51 26.04 0.35
CA GLY A 54 11.61 25.71 -1.08
C GLY A 54 11.19 24.29 -1.44
N LYS A 55 10.48 23.60 -0.55
CA LYS A 55 9.74 22.37 -0.86
C LYS A 55 8.25 22.65 -0.81
N PHE A 56 7.48 21.87 -1.56
CA PHE A 56 6.02 22.00 -1.64
C PHE A 56 5.56 23.40 -2.06
N THR A 57 6.26 24.00 -3.02
CA THR A 57 6.01 25.36 -3.52
C THR A 57 4.91 25.43 -4.58
N SER A 58 4.32 24.30 -4.94
CA SER A 58 3.25 24.19 -5.91
C SER A 58 2.29 23.08 -5.53
N HIS A 59 1.04 23.16 -5.99
CA HIS A 59 0.09 22.05 -5.86
C HIS A 59 0.63 20.76 -6.49
N ALA A 60 1.40 20.85 -7.58
CA ALA A 60 1.99 19.69 -8.23
C ALA A 60 2.96 18.93 -7.30
N ASP A 61 3.75 19.65 -6.49
CA ASP A 61 4.65 19.04 -5.50
C ASP A 61 3.88 18.28 -4.41
N ILE A 62 2.76 18.87 -3.95
CA ILE A 62 1.88 18.30 -2.93
C ILE A 62 1.18 17.05 -3.48
N VAL A 63 0.55 17.17 -4.66
CA VAL A 63 -0.14 16.05 -5.33
C VAL A 63 0.82 14.88 -5.58
N ARG A 64 2.02 15.15 -6.11
CA ARG A 64 3.02 14.10 -6.36
C ARG A 64 3.36 13.35 -5.07
N THR A 65 3.58 14.09 -3.98
CA THR A 65 3.91 13.47 -2.69
C THR A 65 2.74 12.68 -2.13
N ALA A 66 1.51 13.19 -2.24
CA ALA A 66 0.31 12.48 -1.81
C ALA A 66 0.09 11.17 -2.59
N GLN A 67 0.34 11.17 -3.91
CA GLN A 67 0.30 9.97 -4.74
C GLN A 67 1.37 8.95 -4.30
N MET A 68 2.58 9.41 -3.97
CA MET A 68 3.63 8.54 -3.42
C MET A 68 3.24 8.00 -2.03
N SER A 69 2.58 8.79 -1.19
CA SER A 69 2.10 8.35 0.13
C SER A 69 1.08 7.22 0.03
N ILE A 70 0.16 7.26 -0.94
CA ILE A 70 -0.76 6.13 -1.20
C ILE A 70 0.03 4.85 -1.49
N SER A 71 1.04 4.93 -2.36
CA SER A 71 1.88 3.79 -2.72
C SER A 71 2.62 3.24 -1.49
N LEU A 72 3.16 4.12 -0.65
CA LEU A 72 3.84 3.73 0.59
C LEU A 72 2.87 3.09 1.61
N SER A 73 1.67 3.64 1.78
CA SER A 73 0.63 3.05 2.63
C SER A 73 0.16 1.70 2.08
N PHE A 74 0.14 1.53 0.76
CA PHE A 74 -0.12 0.25 0.12
C PHE A 74 0.93 -0.80 0.54
N ALA A 75 2.21 -0.43 0.56
CA ALA A 75 3.27 -1.30 1.09
C ALA A 75 3.03 -1.65 2.57
N GLY A 76 2.66 -0.66 3.39
CA GLY A 76 2.31 -0.85 4.81
C GLY A 76 1.18 -1.87 5.01
N THR A 77 0.08 -1.74 4.27
CA THR A 77 -1.04 -2.70 4.32
C THR A 77 -0.63 -4.10 3.89
N SER A 78 0.25 -4.24 2.89
CA SER A 78 0.75 -5.55 2.45
C SER A 78 1.58 -6.25 3.53
N ILE A 79 2.36 -5.49 4.31
CA ILE A 79 3.13 -6.03 5.44
C ILE A 79 2.19 -6.53 6.53
N ALA A 80 1.21 -5.70 6.93
CA ALA A 80 0.25 -6.07 7.98
C ALA A 80 -0.54 -7.33 7.61
N MET A 81 -1.07 -7.39 6.38
CA MET A 81 -1.80 -8.57 5.91
C MET A 81 -0.91 -9.82 5.79
N ASP A 82 0.34 -9.67 5.36
CA ASP A 82 1.27 -10.81 5.28
C ASP A 82 1.59 -11.37 6.67
N CYS A 83 1.86 -10.51 7.65
CA CYS A 83 2.08 -10.92 9.05
C CYS A 83 0.86 -11.65 9.62
N LEU A 84 -0.36 -11.19 9.30
CA LEU A 84 -1.60 -11.88 9.67
C LEU A 84 -1.67 -13.28 9.02
N LEU A 85 -1.36 -13.38 7.73
CA LEU A 85 -1.37 -14.65 6.97
C LEU A 85 -0.24 -15.63 7.30
N GLU A 86 0.83 -15.19 7.95
CA GLU A 86 1.87 -16.08 8.48
C GLU A 86 1.37 -16.91 9.67
N ASN A 87 0.35 -16.41 10.37
CA ASN A 87 -0.28 -17.08 11.51
C ASN A 87 -1.45 -17.98 11.11
N THR A 88 -1.73 -18.06 9.81
CA THR A 88 -2.72 -18.96 9.24
C THR A 88 -2.01 -20.06 8.43
N ASN A 89 -2.60 -21.26 8.40
CA ASN A 89 -2.14 -22.36 7.53
C ASN A 89 -3.10 -22.60 6.36
N PRO A 90 -3.24 -21.66 5.40
CA PRO A 90 -4.15 -21.89 4.31
C PRO A 90 -3.75 -23.04 3.42
N SER A 91 -4.70 -23.95 3.24
CA SER A 91 -4.68 -25.05 2.29
C SER A 91 -5.58 -24.81 1.09
N GLU A 92 -6.51 -23.86 1.20
CA GLU A 92 -7.44 -23.52 0.13
C GLU A 92 -6.78 -22.63 -0.93
N ALA A 93 -7.13 -22.86 -2.19
CA ALA A 93 -6.51 -22.18 -3.34
C ALA A 93 -6.64 -20.66 -3.26
N GLU A 94 -7.79 -20.16 -2.80
CA GLU A 94 -8.08 -18.73 -2.64
C GLU A 94 -7.15 -18.07 -1.62
N ALA A 95 -6.94 -18.71 -0.48
CA ALA A 95 -6.09 -18.19 0.57
C ALA A 95 -4.59 -18.32 0.25
N ILE A 96 -4.21 -19.34 -0.53
CA ILE A 96 -2.86 -19.41 -1.13
C ILE A 96 -2.67 -18.25 -2.12
N ALA A 97 -3.64 -18.01 -3.00
CA ALA A 97 -3.60 -16.92 -3.97
C ALA A 97 -3.49 -15.54 -3.30
N ALA A 98 -4.33 -15.27 -2.29
CA ALA A 98 -4.26 -14.05 -1.50
C ALA A 98 -2.85 -13.86 -0.90
N ARG A 99 -2.33 -14.89 -0.24
CA ARG A 99 -1.02 -14.85 0.42
C ARG A 99 0.12 -14.57 -0.57
N GLU A 100 0.17 -15.28 -1.68
CA GLU A 100 1.28 -15.13 -2.62
C GLU A 100 1.23 -13.78 -3.34
N VAL A 101 0.03 -13.26 -3.67
CA VAL A 101 -0.10 -11.91 -4.23
C VAL A 101 0.29 -10.84 -3.20
N ILE A 102 -0.19 -10.93 -1.95
CA ILE A 102 0.16 -9.97 -0.90
C ILE A 102 1.68 -9.97 -0.63
N LYS A 103 2.31 -11.15 -0.58
CA LYS A 103 3.77 -11.27 -0.49
C LYS A 103 4.49 -10.65 -1.68
N ALA A 104 3.98 -10.84 -2.89
CA ALA A 104 4.56 -10.25 -4.09
C ALA A 104 4.48 -8.73 -4.08
N VAL A 105 3.35 -8.16 -3.65
CA VAL A 105 3.19 -6.71 -3.43
C VAL A 105 4.23 -6.21 -2.44
N ARG A 106 4.33 -6.83 -1.25
CA ARG A 106 5.32 -6.46 -0.23
C ARG A 106 6.74 -6.46 -0.79
N ASN A 107 7.09 -7.47 -1.57
CA ASN A 107 8.41 -7.59 -2.20
C ASN A 107 8.65 -6.58 -3.32
N ALA A 108 7.63 -5.99 -3.94
CA ALA A 108 7.80 -4.92 -4.92
C ALA A 108 8.42 -3.65 -4.31
N PHE A 109 8.25 -3.46 -2.99
CA PHE A 109 8.78 -2.31 -2.25
C PHE A 109 10.11 -2.60 -1.55
N SER A 110 10.61 -3.84 -1.55
CA SER A 110 11.82 -4.22 -0.79
C SER A 110 13.12 -3.66 -1.35
N HIS A 111 13.11 -3.11 -2.56
CA HIS A 111 14.30 -2.57 -3.25
C HIS A 111 14.18 -1.10 -3.65
N GLY A 112 13.08 -0.43 -3.30
CA GLY A 112 12.86 0.99 -3.56
C GLY A 112 11.44 1.43 -3.27
N ILE A 113 11.28 2.39 -2.36
CA ILE A 113 9.95 2.90 -1.96
C ILE A 113 9.42 4.02 -2.87
N ALA A 114 10.32 4.76 -3.54
CA ALA A 114 9.95 5.91 -4.36
C ALA A 114 9.61 5.54 -5.82
N ALA A 115 10.02 4.36 -6.25
CA ALA A 115 9.76 3.78 -7.58
C ALA A 115 9.73 2.25 -7.44
N PRO A 116 8.72 1.70 -6.73
CA PRO A 116 8.61 0.27 -6.49
C PRO A 116 8.52 -0.50 -7.80
N THR A 117 9.12 -1.68 -7.83
CA THR A 117 9.19 -2.53 -9.02
C THR A 117 8.95 -3.96 -8.59
N TRP A 118 8.10 -4.70 -9.30
CA TRP A 118 7.86 -6.10 -9.00
C TRP A 118 9.17 -6.89 -9.05
N PHE A 119 9.47 -7.57 -7.94
CA PHE A 119 10.61 -8.46 -7.86
C PHE A 119 10.15 -9.87 -7.49
N VAL A 120 10.03 -10.71 -8.52
CA VAL A 120 9.55 -12.09 -8.38
C VAL A 120 10.66 -13.04 -8.80
N LYS A 121 10.94 -14.04 -7.97
CA LYS A 121 11.96 -15.06 -8.30
C LYS A 121 11.41 -16.02 -9.37
N PRO A 122 12.23 -16.56 -10.29
CA PRO A 122 11.74 -17.40 -11.40
C PRO A 122 10.89 -18.60 -11.00
N HIS A 123 11.17 -19.24 -9.86
CA HIS A 123 10.39 -20.37 -9.34
C HIS A 123 9.04 -19.97 -8.72
N LYS A 124 8.72 -18.67 -8.70
CA LYS A 124 7.46 -18.07 -8.24
C LYS A 124 6.68 -17.42 -9.40
N PHE A 125 7.08 -17.68 -10.65
CA PHE A 125 6.32 -17.24 -11.82
C PHE A 125 5.07 -18.11 -11.96
N GLU A 126 4.02 -17.70 -11.25
CA GLU A 126 2.75 -18.38 -11.16
C GLU A 126 1.61 -17.38 -11.36
N LYS A 127 0.43 -17.92 -11.70
CA LYS A 127 -0.81 -17.16 -11.87
C LYS A 127 -1.72 -17.42 -10.68
N TYR A 128 -2.19 -16.35 -10.06
CA TYR A 128 -3.12 -16.43 -8.94
C TYR A 128 -4.45 -15.77 -9.29
N ASP A 129 -5.54 -16.51 -9.17
CA ASP A 129 -6.88 -16.01 -9.46
C ASP A 129 -7.48 -15.32 -8.23
N LEU A 130 -7.76 -14.02 -8.33
CA LEU A 130 -8.42 -13.22 -7.30
C LEU A 130 -9.94 -13.11 -7.50
N GLY A 131 -10.55 -13.98 -8.32
CA GLY A 131 -11.98 -13.97 -8.62
C GLY A 131 -12.89 -14.05 -7.38
N PHE A 132 -12.43 -14.70 -6.30
CA PHE A 132 -13.16 -14.80 -5.02
C PHE A 132 -13.37 -13.44 -4.33
N VAL A 133 -12.55 -12.43 -4.66
CA VAL A 133 -12.72 -11.03 -4.26
C VAL A 133 -13.07 -10.14 -5.45
N SER A 134 -13.66 -10.70 -6.51
CA SER A 134 -13.97 -9.98 -7.76
C SER A 134 -12.76 -9.23 -8.32
N GLY A 135 -11.59 -9.87 -8.25
CA GLY A 135 -10.32 -9.38 -8.76
C GLY A 135 -9.86 -10.09 -10.04
N PRO A 136 -8.72 -9.65 -10.61
CA PRO A 136 -8.17 -10.25 -11.82
C PRO A 136 -7.39 -11.54 -11.52
N VAL A 137 -7.01 -12.25 -12.58
CA VAL A 137 -5.91 -13.22 -12.50
C VAL A 137 -4.59 -12.44 -12.56
N VAL A 138 -3.78 -12.60 -11.52
CA VAL A 138 -2.47 -11.94 -11.39
C VAL A 138 -1.37 -12.89 -11.87
N ASP A 139 -0.68 -12.52 -12.96
CA ASP A 139 0.47 -13.26 -13.49
C ASP A 139 1.78 -12.67 -12.96
N LEU A 140 2.35 -13.27 -11.92
CA LEU A 140 3.58 -12.76 -11.30
C LEU A 140 4.81 -12.85 -12.21
N GLY A 141 4.81 -13.78 -13.17
CA GLY A 141 5.88 -13.89 -14.16
C GLY A 141 5.86 -12.72 -15.14
N ALA A 142 4.66 -12.35 -15.61
CA ALA A 142 4.48 -11.19 -16.49
C ALA A 142 4.78 -9.86 -15.78
N LEU A 143 4.50 -9.76 -14.49
CA LEU A 143 4.73 -8.53 -13.71
C LEU A 143 6.19 -8.31 -13.34
N ASN A 144 7.03 -9.35 -13.26
CA ASN A 144 8.41 -9.21 -12.80
C ASN A 144 9.19 -8.15 -13.60
N GLN A 145 9.91 -7.27 -12.89
CA GLN A 145 10.65 -6.09 -13.41
C GLN A 145 9.78 -4.95 -13.94
N MET A 146 8.44 -5.05 -13.91
CA MET A 146 7.57 -3.91 -14.20
C MET A 146 7.50 -2.96 -13.00
N GLU A 147 7.32 -1.67 -13.26
CA GLU A 147 6.94 -0.72 -12.21
C GLU A 147 5.64 -1.20 -11.55
N PHE A 148 5.61 -1.08 -10.23
CA PHE A 148 4.45 -1.49 -9.45
C PHE A 148 3.29 -0.52 -9.66
N ASP A 149 2.14 -1.06 -10.06
CA ASP A 149 0.87 -0.36 -10.14
C ASP A 149 -0.21 -1.24 -9.51
N TYR A 150 -0.88 -0.74 -8.48
CA TYR A 150 -1.97 -1.47 -7.82
C TYR A 150 -3.12 -1.81 -8.78
N ALA A 151 -3.28 -1.13 -9.92
CA ALA A 151 -4.26 -1.49 -10.94
C ALA A 151 -4.02 -2.90 -11.51
N GLN A 152 -2.77 -3.38 -11.52
CA GLN A 152 -2.40 -4.72 -12.01
C GLN A 152 -2.96 -5.85 -11.16
N ILE A 153 -3.35 -5.56 -9.91
CA ILE A 153 -4.03 -6.49 -8.99
C ILE A 153 -5.50 -6.12 -8.76
N GLY A 154 -6.07 -5.27 -9.62
CA GLY A 154 -7.48 -4.87 -9.58
C GLY A 154 -7.77 -3.60 -8.76
N GLY A 155 -6.72 -2.87 -8.37
CA GLY A 155 -6.80 -1.57 -7.74
C GLY A 155 -7.28 -1.60 -6.28
N LEU A 156 -7.51 -0.41 -5.74
CA LEU A 156 -7.88 -0.23 -4.33
C LEU A 156 -9.12 -1.04 -3.94
N ALA A 157 -10.13 -1.12 -4.82
CA ALA A 157 -11.36 -1.86 -4.54
C ALA A 157 -11.13 -3.36 -4.29
N VAL A 158 -10.26 -4.00 -5.08
CA VAL A 158 -9.89 -5.41 -4.85
C VAL A 158 -9.04 -5.53 -3.59
N TRP A 159 -8.17 -4.56 -3.32
CA TRP A 159 -7.33 -4.55 -2.12
C TRP A 159 -8.13 -4.49 -0.82
N TYR A 160 -9.14 -3.63 -0.74
CA TYR A 160 -10.07 -3.61 0.40
C TYR A 160 -10.86 -4.92 0.53
N ARG A 161 -11.25 -5.57 -0.58
CA ARG A 161 -11.90 -6.89 -0.49
C ARG A 161 -10.95 -8.00 -0.05
N LEU A 162 -9.67 -7.92 -0.45
CA LEU A 162 -8.63 -8.81 0.06
C LEU A 162 -8.43 -8.65 1.56
N LYS A 163 -8.45 -7.42 2.10
CA LYS A 163 -8.42 -7.16 3.55
C LYS A 163 -9.53 -7.93 4.28
N GLU A 164 -10.78 -7.73 3.86
CA GLU A 164 -11.94 -8.38 4.48
C GLU A 164 -11.84 -9.92 4.39
N TYR A 165 -11.39 -10.44 3.24
CA TYR A 165 -11.16 -11.87 3.07
C TYR A 165 -10.08 -12.39 4.03
N VAL A 166 -8.92 -11.73 4.09
CA VAL A 166 -7.80 -12.14 4.95
C VAL A 166 -8.18 -12.13 6.43
N GLN A 167 -8.97 -11.16 6.88
CA GLN A 167 -9.45 -11.08 8.27
C GLN A 167 -10.53 -12.12 8.61
N SER A 168 -11.13 -12.74 7.59
CA SER A 168 -12.12 -13.81 7.77
C SER A 168 -11.53 -15.23 7.87
N LEU A 169 -10.24 -15.40 7.55
CA LEU A 169 -9.49 -16.67 7.62
C LEU A 169 -9.09 -17.03 9.05
#